data_AF-A0A7L6A869-F1
#
_entry.id   AF-A0A7L6A869-F1
#
_cell.length_a   1.000
_cell.length_b   1.000
_cell.length_c   1.000
_cell.angle_alpha   90.00
_cell.angle_beta   90.00
_cell.angle_gamma   90.00
#
_symmetry.space_group_name_H-M   'P 1'
#
loop_
_entity.id
_entity.type
_entity.pdbx_description
1 polymer ?
#
loop_
_entity_poly.entity_id
_entity_poly.type
_entity_poly.pdbx_seq_one_letter_code
_entity_poly.pdbx_strand_id
1 'polypeptide(L)'
;MPLTQAIIAAHLDLSQPNVAKLLGRLGVIDLANASIDLIRVAYIRQLRQQAAGHGSDSLQAERLKLTAARRRKAEVDLRTRCGELVDAAEVRRALVRISAEVRHSLERIPDAIGPRLAAEGDEHRVASMLGAEIDLVLADLATRLRAGKFSEPQPSSGVGQE
;
A
#
# COMPACT_ATOMS: atom_id res chain seq x y z
N MET A 1 -43.78 45.80 18.40
CA MET A 1 -42.47 45.61 19.09
C MET A 1 -41.38 45.83 18.06
N PRO A 2 -40.41 46.72 18.29
CA PRO A 2 -39.29 46.91 17.36
C PRO A 2 -38.45 45.62 17.30
N LEU A 3 -37.93 45.28 16.12
CA LEU A 3 -37.07 44.11 15.96
C LEU A 3 -35.74 44.37 16.69
N THR A 4 -35.31 43.41 17.51
CA THR A 4 -34.05 43.50 18.25
C THR A 4 -33.15 42.30 17.95
N GLN A 5 -31.86 42.42 18.23
CA GLN A 5 -30.92 41.31 18.07
C GLN A 5 -31.27 40.12 18.96
N ALA A 6 -31.85 40.35 20.14
CA ALA A 6 -32.31 39.29 21.04
C ALA A 6 -33.48 38.49 20.44
N ILE A 7 -34.42 39.16 19.78
CA ILE A 7 -35.54 38.51 19.07
C ILE A 7 -35.01 37.69 17.90
N ILE A 8 -34.07 38.23 17.12
CA ILE A 8 -33.44 37.51 16.00
C ILE A 8 -32.63 36.31 16.50
N ALA A 9 -31.90 36.46 17.60
CA ALA A 9 -31.13 35.40 18.25
C ALA A 9 -32.03 34.24 18.66
N ALA A 10 -33.12 34.53 19.38
CA ALA A 10 -34.10 33.51 19.76
C ALA A 10 -34.77 32.86 18.54
N HIS A 11 -35.06 33.65 17.50
CA HIS A 11 -35.76 33.19 16.30
C HIS A 11 -34.91 32.34 15.35
N LEU A 12 -33.61 32.59 15.29
CA LEU A 12 -32.66 31.83 14.46
C LEU A 12 -31.88 30.77 15.26
N ASP A 13 -32.15 30.65 16.56
CA ASP A 13 -31.40 29.81 17.50
C ASP A 13 -29.88 30.10 17.47
N LEU A 14 -29.55 31.39 17.56
CA LEU A 14 -28.18 31.91 17.52
C LEU A 14 -27.84 32.70 18.77
N SER A 15 -26.56 32.74 19.12
CA SER A 15 -26.09 33.69 20.12
C SER A 15 -26.13 35.13 19.59
N GLN A 16 -26.41 36.11 20.46
CA GLN A 16 -26.44 37.52 20.07
C GLN A 16 -25.14 38.01 19.38
N PRO A 17 -23.92 37.59 19.79
CA PRO A 17 -22.69 37.91 19.07
C PRO A 17 -22.67 37.39 17.63
N ASN A 18 -23.26 36.21 17.38
CA ASN A 18 -23.35 35.64 16.04
C ASN A 18 -24.39 36.37 15.18
N VAL A 19 -25.48 36.85 15.79
CA VAL A 19 -26.45 37.73 15.12
C VAL A 19 -25.80 39.04 14.71
N ALA A 20 -24.98 39.66 15.56
CA ALA A 20 -24.27 40.89 15.21
C ALA A 20 -23.34 40.70 13.99
N LYS A 21 -22.59 39.60 13.95
CA LYS A 21 -21.74 39.24 12.79
C LYS A 21 -22.58 38.97 11.54
N LEU A 22 -23.71 38.29 11.68
CA LEU A 22 -24.64 38.01 10.59
C LEU A 22 -25.19 39.31 9.99
N LEU A 23 -25.70 40.21 10.82
CA LEU A 23 -26.25 41.50 10.39
C LEU A 23 -25.19 42.39 9.73
N GLY A 24 -23.98 42.43 10.28
CA GLY A 24 -22.86 43.16 9.67
C GLY A 24 -22.52 42.64 8.26
N ARG A 25 -22.55 41.33 8.05
CA ARG A 25 -22.30 40.73 6.72
C ARG A 25 -23.48 40.91 5.76
N LEU A 26 -24.71 41.05 6.28
CA LEU A 26 -25.91 41.34 5.49
C LEU A 26 -26.07 42.84 5.20
N GLY A 27 -25.23 43.71 5.78
CA GLY A 27 -25.33 45.17 5.62
C GLY A 27 -26.58 45.78 6.27
N VAL A 28 -27.18 45.10 7.24
CA VAL A 28 -28.36 45.62 7.96
C VAL A 28 -27.90 46.56 9.06
N ILE A 29 -28.05 47.87 8.81
CA ILE A 29 -27.60 48.93 9.72
C ILE A 29 -28.75 49.38 10.64
N ASP A 30 -29.99 49.30 10.15
CA ASP A 30 -31.19 49.71 10.89
C ASP A 30 -32.15 48.53 11.12
N LEU A 31 -32.27 48.11 12.38
CA LEU A 31 -33.19 47.05 12.79
C LEU A 31 -34.64 47.55 12.94
N ALA A 32 -34.87 48.85 13.11
CA ALA A 32 -36.20 49.39 13.30
C ALA A 32 -37.08 49.22 12.04
N ASN A 33 -36.46 49.23 10.86
CA ASN A 33 -37.11 49.05 9.56
C ASN A 33 -36.84 47.68 8.91
N ALA A 34 -36.09 46.79 9.58
CA ALA A 34 -35.76 45.48 9.04
C ALA A 34 -36.87 44.45 9.25
N SER A 35 -37.07 43.57 8.27
CA SER A 35 -37.98 42.42 8.39
C SER A 35 -37.23 41.17 8.86
N ILE A 36 -37.80 40.48 9.85
CA ILE A 36 -37.29 39.19 10.34
C ILE A 36 -37.28 38.12 9.25
N ASP A 37 -38.23 38.16 8.30
CA ASP A 37 -38.30 37.19 7.21
C ASP A 37 -37.16 37.38 6.21
N LEU A 38 -36.74 38.63 5.95
CA LEU A 38 -35.59 38.93 5.11
C LEU A 38 -34.31 38.34 5.71
N ILE A 39 -34.13 38.52 7.02
CA ILE A 39 -32.96 37.99 7.75
C ILE A 39 -33.01 36.45 7.75
N ARG A 40 -34.17 35.84 7.99
CA ARG A 40 -34.36 34.38 7.95
C ARG A 40 -33.99 33.81 6.57
N VAL A 41 -34.51 34.40 5.49
CA VAL A 41 -34.25 33.94 4.12
C VAL A 41 -32.76 34.07 3.77
N ALA A 42 -32.14 35.19 4.14
CA ALA A 42 -30.71 35.41 3.91
C ALA A 42 -29.84 34.40 4.66
N TYR A 43 -30.18 34.11 5.92
CA TYR A 43 -29.50 33.10 6.72
C TYR A 43 -29.64 31.69 6.15
N ILE A 44 -30.85 31.30 5.72
CA ILE A 44 -31.09 29.99 5.07
C ILE A 44 -30.29 29.86 3.77
N ARG A 45 -30.21 30.92 2.95
CA ARG A 45 -29.39 30.91 1.72
C ARG A 45 -27.92 30.67 2.02
N GLN A 46 -27.39 31.30 3.06
CA GLN A 46 -26.01 31.07 3.50
C GLN A 46 -25.80 29.62 3.96
N LEU A 47 -26.68 29.07 4.80
CA LEU A 47 -26.57 27.69 5.26
C LEU A 47 -26.56 26.70 4.08
N ARG A 48 -27.40 26.96 3.07
CA ARG A 48 -27.42 26.17 1.82
C ARG A 48 -26.11 26.27 1.05
N GLN A 49 -25.52 27.46 0.92
CA GLN A 49 -24.23 27.65 0.26
C GLN A 49 -23.09 26.95 1.00
N GLN A 50 -23.06 27.04 2.33
CA GLN A 50 -22.05 26.37 3.16
C GLN A 50 -22.17 24.84 3.06
N ALA A 51 -23.39 24.30 3.10
CA ALA A 51 -23.64 22.88 2.93
C ALA A 51 -23.24 22.37 1.52
N ALA A 52 -23.50 23.17 0.48
CA ALA A 52 -23.14 22.83 -0.89
C ALA A 52 -21.62 22.76 -1.11
N GLY A 53 -20.84 23.65 -0.47
CA GLY A 53 -19.39 23.72 -0.66
C GLY A 53 -18.56 22.78 0.21
N HIS A 54 -19.00 22.45 1.43
CA HIS A 54 -18.15 21.72 2.39
C HIS A 54 -18.24 20.19 2.32
N GLY A 55 -19.42 19.64 2.04
CA GLY A 55 -19.65 18.19 2.13
C GLY A 55 -19.39 17.42 0.84
N SER A 56 -19.60 18.06 -0.31
CA SER A 56 -19.44 17.45 -1.64
C SER A 56 -17.96 17.37 -2.02
N ASP A 57 -17.26 18.50 -2.08
CA ASP A 57 -15.95 18.55 -2.72
C ASP A 57 -14.86 17.85 -1.92
N SER A 58 -14.91 17.95 -0.58
CA SER A 58 -13.96 17.26 0.29
C SER A 58 -14.14 15.74 0.25
N LEU A 59 -15.37 15.25 0.32
CA LEU A 59 -15.69 13.82 0.26
C LEU A 59 -15.40 13.24 -1.12
N GLN A 60 -15.71 13.97 -2.19
CA GLN A 60 -15.40 13.53 -3.55
C GLN A 60 -13.89 13.51 -3.80
N ALA A 61 -13.15 14.49 -3.30
CA ALA A 61 -11.68 14.50 -3.39
C ALA A 61 -11.06 13.29 -2.66
N GLU A 62 -11.52 12.98 -1.45
CA GLU A 62 -11.03 11.81 -0.71
C GLU A 62 -11.44 10.48 -1.38
N ARG A 63 -12.66 10.39 -1.93
CA ARG A 63 -13.10 9.24 -2.73
C ARG A 63 -12.25 9.03 -3.98
N LEU A 64 -11.87 10.12 -4.67
CA LEU A 64 -11.00 10.06 -5.83
C LEU A 64 -9.60 9.56 -5.45
N LYS A 65 -9.01 10.08 -4.36
CA LYS A 65 -7.71 9.59 -3.84
C LYS A 65 -7.76 8.10 -3.48
N LEU A 66 -8.82 7.67 -2.77
CA LEU A 66 -9.00 6.28 -2.39
C LEU A 66 -9.17 5.37 -3.63
N THR A 67 -9.95 5.82 -4.62
CA THR A 67 -10.18 5.07 -5.86
C THR A 67 -8.89 4.95 -6.68
N ALA A 68 -8.09 6.02 -6.75
CA ALA A 68 -6.78 6.00 -7.40
C ALA A 68 -5.81 5.04 -6.69
N ALA A 69 -5.77 5.05 -5.36
CA ALA A 69 -4.94 4.13 -4.58
C ALA A 69 -5.36 2.65 -4.78
N ARG A 70 -6.67 2.37 -4.78
CA ARG A 70 -7.22 1.03 -5.06
C ARG A 70 -6.87 0.54 -6.46
N ARG A 71 -6.96 1.42 -7.47
CA ARG A 71 -6.56 1.09 -8.85
C ARG A 71 -5.09 0.73 -8.95
N ARG A 72 -4.20 1.52 -8.33
CA ARG A 72 -2.75 1.24 -8.32
C ARG A 72 -2.45 -0.10 -7.65
N LYS A 73 -3.11 -0.40 -6.53
CA LYS A 73 -2.96 -1.70 -5.86
C LYS A 73 -3.40 -2.85 -6.76
N ALA A 74 -4.58 -2.75 -7.38
CA ALA A 74 -5.09 -3.76 -8.29
C ALA A 74 -4.20 -3.97 -9.52
N GLU A 75 -3.57 -2.91 -10.02
CA GLU A 75 -2.61 -2.99 -11.12
C GLU A 75 -1.32 -3.73 -10.73
N VAL A 76 -0.77 -3.44 -9.55
CA VAL A 76 0.38 -4.19 -9.02
C VAL A 76 0.01 -5.66 -8.81
N ASP A 77 -1.15 -5.95 -8.21
CA ASP A 77 -1.61 -7.31 -7.98
C ASP A 77 -1.81 -8.08 -9.30
N LEU A 78 -2.34 -7.43 -10.33
CA LEU A 78 -2.50 -8.02 -11.67
C LEU A 78 -1.14 -8.32 -12.29
N ARG A 79 -0.20 -7.37 -12.27
CA ARG A 79 1.15 -7.57 -12.80
C ARG A 79 1.93 -8.67 -12.05
N THR A 80 1.78 -8.76 -10.73
CA THR A 80 2.33 -9.87 -9.94
C THR A 80 1.72 -11.20 -10.36
N ARG A 81 0.40 -11.29 -10.54
CA ARG A 81 -0.28 -12.52 -11.01
C ARG A 81 0.09 -12.91 -12.43
N CYS A 82 0.37 -11.94 -13.30
CA CYS A 82 0.89 -12.16 -14.65
C CYS A 82 2.38 -12.54 -14.66
N GLY A 83 3.05 -12.56 -13.51
CA GLY A 83 4.46 -12.92 -13.39
C GLY A 83 5.44 -11.80 -13.79
N GLU A 84 4.94 -10.58 -14.00
CA GLU A 84 5.77 -9.42 -14.38
C GLU A 84 6.45 -8.76 -13.16
N LEU A 85 5.89 -8.96 -11.98
CA LEU A 85 6.43 -8.45 -10.71
C LEU A 85 6.67 -9.61 -9.74
N VAL A 86 7.85 -9.61 -9.13
CA VAL A 86 8.24 -10.53 -8.06
C VAL A 86 8.67 -9.73 -6.84
N ASP A 87 8.38 -10.25 -5.65
CA ASP A 87 8.85 -9.63 -4.41
C ASP A 87 10.38 -9.76 -4.33
N ALA A 88 11.06 -8.61 -4.34
CA ALA A 88 12.52 -8.54 -4.24
C ALA A 88 13.06 -9.21 -2.97
N ALA A 89 12.31 -9.17 -1.85
CA ALA A 89 12.70 -9.84 -0.63
C ALA A 89 12.60 -11.36 -0.76
N GLU A 90 11.61 -11.86 -1.48
CA GLU A 90 11.47 -13.28 -1.79
C GLU A 90 12.59 -13.78 -2.70
N VAL A 91 12.88 -13.05 -3.79
CA VAL A 91 14.00 -13.34 -4.69
C VAL A 91 15.31 -13.39 -3.91
N ARG A 92 15.55 -12.42 -3.01
CA ARG A 92 16.76 -12.39 -2.18
C ARG A 92 16.87 -13.61 -1.27
N ARG A 93 15.78 -14.03 -0.62
CA ARG A 93 15.75 -15.24 0.23
C ARG A 93 16.00 -16.50 -0.59
N ALA A 94 15.40 -16.60 -1.77
CA ALA A 94 15.61 -17.71 -2.68
C ALA A 94 17.10 -17.79 -3.11
N LEU A 95 17.69 -16.65 -3.47
CA LEU A 95 19.09 -16.58 -3.88
C LEU A 95 20.04 -17.02 -2.76
N VAL A 96 19.85 -16.53 -1.53
CA VAL A 96 20.67 -16.92 -0.37
C VAL A 96 20.62 -18.43 -0.13
N ARG A 97 19.43 -19.03 -0.22
CA ARG A 97 19.24 -20.47 -0.07
C ARG A 97 19.97 -21.26 -1.15
N ILE A 98 19.78 -20.86 -2.41
CA ILE A 98 20.45 -21.48 -3.57
C ILE A 98 21.97 -21.40 -3.41
N SER A 99 22.51 -20.25 -3.01
CA SER A 99 23.95 -20.10 -2.78
C SER A 99 24.47 -21.04 -1.69
N ALA A 100 23.71 -21.26 -0.62
CA ALA A 100 24.09 -22.19 0.43
C ALA A 100 24.09 -23.66 -0.06
N GLU A 101 23.10 -24.06 -0.86
CA GLU A 101 23.01 -25.40 -1.45
C GLU A 101 24.13 -25.68 -2.46
N VAL A 102 24.47 -24.68 -3.29
CA VAL A 102 25.60 -24.75 -4.22
C VAL A 102 26.89 -24.94 -3.45
N ARG A 103 27.14 -24.11 -2.42
CA ARG A 103 28.32 -24.24 -1.56
C ARG A 103 28.43 -25.63 -0.96
N HIS A 104 27.34 -26.13 -0.36
CA HIS A 104 27.32 -27.46 0.25
C HIS A 104 27.63 -28.57 -0.76
N SER A 105 27.11 -28.47 -1.99
CA SER A 105 27.34 -29.47 -3.03
C SER A 105 28.80 -29.47 -3.50
N LEU A 106 29.44 -28.30 -3.62
CA LEU A 106 30.86 -28.20 -3.98
C LEU A 106 31.78 -28.71 -2.87
N GLU A 107 31.46 -28.41 -1.61
CA GLU A 107 32.24 -28.87 -0.45
C GLU A 107 32.22 -30.40 -0.29
N ARG A 108 31.23 -31.09 -0.86
CA ARG A 108 31.16 -32.56 -0.86
C ARG A 108 32.08 -33.22 -1.90
N ILE A 109 32.55 -32.50 -2.91
CA ILE A 109 33.37 -33.09 -3.99
C ILE A 109 34.64 -33.72 -3.41
N PRO A 110 35.47 -33.03 -2.59
CA PRO A 110 36.68 -33.62 -2.03
C PRO A 110 36.41 -34.89 -1.21
N ASP A 111 35.34 -34.91 -0.43
CA ASP A 111 34.97 -36.09 0.36
C ASP A 111 34.54 -37.27 -0.54
N ALA A 112 33.88 -36.99 -1.66
CA ALA A 112 33.38 -38.00 -2.59
C ALA A 112 34.51 -38.68 -3.39
N ILE A 113 35.50 -37.91 -3.85
CA ILE A 113 36.55 -38.41 -4.75
C ILE A 113 37.92 -38.53 -4.09
N GLY A 114 38.13 -37.92 -2.91
CA GLY A 114 39.40 -37.87 -2.20
C GLY A 114 40.09 -39.23 -2.05
N PRO A 115 39.41 -40.29 -1.58
CA PRO A 115 40.00 -41.63 -1.49
C PRO A 115 40.43 -42.20 -2.85
N ARG A 116 39.69 -41.91 -3.92
CA ARG A 116 40.00 -42.38 -5.28
C ARG A 116 41.17 -41.61 -5.87
N LEU A 117 41.23 -40.30 -5.63
CA LEU A 117 42.35 -39.45 -6.05
C LEU A 117 43.65 -39.82 -5.33
N ALA A 118 43.60 -40.14 -4.03
CA ALA A 118 44.78 -40.54 -3.26
C ALA A 118 45.45 -41.83 -3.78
N ALA A 119 44.69 -42.69 -4.46
CA ALA A 119 45.17 -43.93 -5.06
C ALA A 119 45.60 -43.78 -6.52
N GLU A 120 45.32 -42.65 -7.18
CA GLU A 120 45.62 -42.42 -8.59
C GLU A 120 46.96 -41.71 -8.75
N GLY A 121 47.88 -42.33 -9.50
CA GLY A 121 49.23 -41.82 -9.73
C GLY A 121 49.40 -41.07 -11.06
N ASP A 122 48.42 -41.16 -11.96
CA ASP A 122 48.42 -40.47 -13.24
C ASP A 122 47.70 -39.12 -13.13
N GLU A 123 48.45 -38.03 -13.34
CA GLU A 123 47.95 -36.66 -13.29
C GLU A 123 46.80 -36.41 -14.27
N HIS A 124 46.82 -37.03 -15.46
CA HIS A 124 45.76 -36.85 -16.46
C HIS A 124 44.45 -37.50 -16.01
N ARG A 125 44.54 -38.64 -15.31
CA ARG A 125 43.38 -39.30 -14.72
C ARG A 125 42.83 -38.53 -13.54
N VAL A 126 43.69 -37.98 -12.68
CA VAL A 126 43.28 -37.09 -11.59
C VAL A 126 42.48 -35.90 -12.11
N ALA A 127 42.99 -35.20 -13.13
CA ALA A 127 42.30 -34.07 -13.74
C ALA A 127 40.94 -34.49 -14.37
N SER A 128 40.91 -35.63 -15.06
CA SER A 128 39.69 -36.16 -15.67
C SER A 128 38.63 -36.53 -14.62
N MET A 129 39.04 -37.13 -13.50
CA MET A 129 38.14 -37.50 -12.39
C MET A 129 37.56 -36.27 -11.69
N LEU A 130 38.39 -35.25 -11.45
CA LEU A 130 37.95 -33.97 -10.89
C LEU A 130 36.92 -33.29 -11.81
N GLY A 131 37.23 -33.20 -13.11
CA GLY A 131 36.32 -32.60 -14.09
C GLY A 131 34.97 -33.32 -14.16
N ALA A 132 35.01 -34.66 -14.24
CA ALA A 132 33.79 -35.47 -14.31
C ALA A 132 32.89 -35.30 -13.06
N GLU A 133 33.48 -35.22 -11.87
CA GLU A 133 32.70 -35.03 -10.63
C GLU A 133 32.10 -33.62 -10.55
N ILE A 134 32.87 -32.59 -10.92
CA ILE A 134 32.37 -31.21 -10.99
C ILE A 134 31.20 -31.12 -11.97
N ASP A 135 31.33 -31.70 -13.16
CA ASP A 135 30.27 -31.70 -14.17
C ASP A 135 29.01 -32.41 -13.67
N LEU A 136 29.16 -33.54 -12.97
CA LEU A 136 28.04 -34.26 -12.38
C LEU A 136 27.32 -33.43 -11.32
N VAL A 137 28.06 -32.79 -10.42
CA VAL A 137 27.50 -31.92 -9.37
C VAL A 137 26.81 -30.69 -9.97
N LEU A 138 27.41 -30.06 -10.98
CA LEU A 138 26.83 -28.91 -11.67
C LEU A 138 25.57 -29.28 -12.45
N ALA A 139 25.55 -30.45 -13.10
CA ALA A 139 24.37 -30.95 -13.81
C ALA A 139 23.21 -31.24 -12.85
N ASP A 140 23.50 -31.85 -11.70
CA ASP A 140 22.50 -32.10 -10.66
C ASP A 140 21.97 -30.79 -10.04
N LEU A 141 22.85 -29.84 -9.72
CA LEU A 141 22.45 -28.50 -9.26
C LEU A 141 21.57 -27.78 -10.29
N ALA A 142 21.94 -27.80 -11.57
CA ALA A 142 21.14 -27.21 -12.63
C ALA A 142 19.76 -27.86 -12.75
N THR A 143 19.68 -29.18 -12.56
CA THR A 143 18.42 -29.92 -12.56
C THR A 143 17.54 -29.52 -11.37
N ARG A 144 18.11 -29.44 -10.15
CA ARG A 144 17.40 -28.99 -8.95
C ARG A 144 16.88 -27.56 -9.08
N LEU A 145 17.66 -26.65 -9.65
CA LEU A 145 17.27 -25.27 -9.89
C LEU A 145 16.14 -25.13 -10.92
N ARG A 146 16.17 -25.94 -11.98
CA ARG A 146 15.11 -25.98 -13.00
C ARG A 146 13.82 -26.63 -12.47
N ALA A 147 13.95 -27.65 -11.64
CA ALA A 147 12.81 -28.39 -11.09
C ALA A 147 12.00 -27.57 -10.08
N GLY A 148 12.54 -26.45 -9.58
CA GLY A 148 11.77 -25.28 -9.15
C GLY A 148 10.47 -25.58 -8.39
N LYS A 149 10.49 -26.47 -7.39
CA LYS A 149 9.49 -26.42 -6.32
C LYS A 149 9.85 -25.24 -5.43
N PHE A 150 9.61 -24.03 -5.95
CA PHE A 150 9.49 -22.85 -5.11
C PHE A 150 8.35 -23.19 -4.16
N SER A 151 8.63 -23.36 -2.87
CA SER A 151 7.58 -23.48 -1.87
C SER A 151 6.62 -22.33 -2.12
N GLU A 152 5.38 -22.64 -2.53
CA GLU A 152 4.31 -21.66 -2.53
C GLU A 152 4.39 -20.92 -1.19
N PRO A 153 4.37 -19.58 -1.20
CA PRO A 153 4.22 -18.86 0.05
C PRO A 153 2.94 -19.41 0.70
N GLN A 154 3.09 -20.10 1.82
CA GLN A 154 1.97 -20.46 2.68
C GLN A 154 1.16 -19.17 2.84
N PRO A 155 -0.15 -19.18 2.51
CA PRO A 155 -0.96 -17.99 2.68
C PRO A 155 -0.77 -17.55 4.12
N SER A 156 -0.27 -16.32 4.29
CA SER A 156 -0.13 -15.71 5.62
C SER A 156 -1.48 -15.85 6.31
N SER A 157 -1.55 -16.74 7.30
CA SER A 157 -2.70 -16.91 8.19
C SER A 157 -2.82 -15.64 9.04
N GLY A 158 -3.23 -14.55 8.40
CA GLY A 158 -3.81 -13.38 9.02
C GLY A 158 -5.31 -13.62 9.14
N VAL A 159 -5.68 -14.66 9.89
CA VAL A 159 -7.03 -14.73 10.46
C VAL A 159 -6.99 -13.80 11.66
N GLY A 160 -7.72 -12.70 11.53
CA GLY A 160 -7.95 -11.77 12.64
C GLY A 160 -8.40 -12.55 13.88
N GLN A 161 -7.67 -12.35 14.97
CA GLN A 161 -8.22 -12.59 16.28
C GLN A 161 -8.85 -11.26 16.72
N GLU A 162 -10.18 -11.32 16.72
CA GLU A 162 -11.18 -10.66 17.58
C GLU A 162 -10.74 -9.48 18.46
#